data_AF-A0A0S7YDN6-F1
#
_entry.id   AF-A0A0S7YDN6-F1
#
_cell.length_a   1.000
_cell.length_b   1.000
_cell.length_c   1.000
_cell.angle_alpha   90.00
_cell.angle_beta   90.00
_cell.angle_gamma   90.00
#
_symmetry.space_group_name_H-M   'P 1'
#
loop_
_entity.id
_entity.type
_entity.pdbx_description
1 polymer ?
#
loop_
_entity_poly.entity_id
_entity_poly.type
_entity_poly.pdbx_seq_one_letter_code
_entity_poly.pdbx_strand_id
1 'polypeptide(L)'
;MNNVLVTDIQNYIEENSRYRYLLEERFINKERYTAILDSICQGLTCLGIPEDTLAIFKNKINFIIWLGYDLTEYKGYELPLYIGYKKMGLPISDEIKKKCPEQIISIIDQSSSRQYLDEFQAELKRVSFSSEIFLSVHKCILNARAEKLLSDLLSDIKRLSFTSVNDAIQKIPSIYLNYLSSDSLAKLKRKISTDLRDVKNKLEEELRSIELYSMRMKEQLQELYLETSEGLKAIVEDEVQRGVDLDTITHKASNLFSRLDRLFLGNIYHLRDYQKRKREIQQFLKQGEKIETAVEEKVTTKRKKISDIYNDYMFFEKFGPLTSEEEKTFSKMLLQELEQMYRTKSQDIPLLQKFEKKGLLSVQLEYKDMRNSYNSFIKQVLVPQYLGQCLLEIITCLPPVNEPQRVINDMANLRILSFESKNILHVVKGKKKYPKSIVNFIEPYRACATVLIYDIRGSSYMGIKLHNAAKEQKIKYKFAKEMAEIVKKYDGFLLKDTGDGGLVWFSENSGSLYKHLYAESMTGKGMKLRHSIFSGAEFKLIPAVDAAKRAILCARDMVLRAEEFIRANFMHYREWFADVAERTLELDGITYALLPPEFKSLFRI
;
A
#
# COMPACT_ATOMS: atom_id res chain seq x y z
N MET A 1 37.25 9.31 32.69
CA MET A 1 36.04 9.13 31.85
C MET A 1 36.19 10.04 30.66
N ASN A 2 36.24 9.49 29.45
CA ASN A 2 36.33 10.31 28.23
C ASN A 2 35.13 11.27 28.19
N ASN A 3 35.36 12.53 27.83
CA ASN A 3 34.32 13.55 27.65
C ASN A 3 33.37 13.10 26.54
N VAL A 4 32.35 12.32 26.91
CA VAL A 4 31.23 12.02 26.03
C VAL A 4 30.40 13.29 25.97
N LEU A 5 30.33 13.91 24.80
CA LEU A 5 29.46 15.04 24.60
C LEU A 5 28.01 14.56 24.66
N VAL A 6 27.16 15.26 25.42
CA VAL A 6 25.72 14.96 25.50
C VAL A 6 25.07 14.94 24.10
N THR A 7 25.59 15.77 23.18
CA THR A 7 25.19 15.79 21.78
C THR A 7 25.41 14.46 21.07
N ASP A 8 26.48 13.72 21.37
CA ASP A 8 26.76 12.43 20.73
C ASP A 8 25.82 11.32 21.24
N ILE A 9 25.44 11.39 22.52
CA ILE A 9 24.41 10.51 23.11
C ILE A 9 23.06 10.78 22.46
N GLN A 10 22.66 12.06 22.37
CA GLN A 10 21.40 12.46 21.77
C GLN A 10 21.33 12.06 20.29
N ASN A 11 22.36 12.37 19.51
CA ASN A 11 22.46 11.96 18.11
C ASN A 11 22.34 10.44 17.97
N TYR A 12 23.04 9.65 18.79
CA TYR A 12 22.92 8.18 18.73
C TYR A 12 21.47 7.70 18.94
N ILE A 13 20.77 8.24 19.94
CA ILE A 13 19.37 7.89 20.23
C ILE A 13 18.48 8.24 19.03
N GLU A 14 18.62 9.45 18.52
CA GLU A 14 17.82 9.99 17.43
C GLU A 14 18.04 9.22 16.12
N GLU A 15 19.30 8.98 15.73
CA GLU A 15 19.67 8.25 14.52
C GLU A 15 19.25 6.77 14.56
N ASN A 16 19.20 6.17 15.75
CA ASN A 16 18.77 4.77 15.94
C ASN A 16 17.32 4.65 16.43
N SER A 17 16.58 5.76 16.48
CA SER A 17 15.18 5.74 16.89
C SER A 17 14.30 5.15 15.80
N ARG A 18 13.26 4.41 16.21
CA ARG A 18 12.19 4.00 15.28
C ARG A 18 11.42 5.20 14.73
N TYR A 19 11.42 6.33 15.44
CA TYR A 19 10.77 7.55 14.98
C TYR A 19 11.44 8.11 13.72
N ARG A 20 12.78 8.22 13.69
CA ARG A 20 13.51 8.61 12.47
C ARG A 20 13.21 7.69 11.29
N TYR A 21 13.26 6.36 11.50
CA TYR A 21 12.91 5.39 10.46
C TYR A 21 11.50 5.62 9.90
N LEU A 22 10.51 5.85 10.78
CA LEU A 22 9.13 6.14 10.37
C LEU A 22 9.01 7.45 9.59
N LEU A 23 9.78 8.48 9.95
CA LEU A 23 9.82 9.75 9.22
C LEU A 23 10.45 9.56 7.84
N GLU A 24 11.56 8.83 7.75
CA GLU A 24 12.20 8.51 6.46
C GLU A 24 11.25 7.69 5.57
N GLU A 25 10.62 6.64 6.10
CA GLU A 25 9.62 5.82 5.38
C GLU A 25 8.44 6.65 4.87
N ARG A 26 7.98 7.62 5.68
CA ARG A 26 6.81 8.43 5.35
C ARG A 26 7.08 9.52 4.32
N PHE A 27 8.25 10.17 4.39
CA PHE A 27 8.52 11.40 3.63
C PHE A 27 9.65 11.27 2.60
N ILE A 28 10.44 10.19 2.64
CA ILE A 28 11.52 9.93 1.68
C ILE A 28 11.12 8.75 0.80
N ASN A 29 10.56 9.04 -0.37
CA ASN A 29 10.28 8.03 -1.39
C ASN A 29 11.37 8.06 -2.47
N LYS A 30 12.42 7.25 -2.26
CA LYS A 30 13.56 7.16 -3.18
C LYS A 30 13.16 6.70 -4.58
N GLU A 31 12.24 5.74 -4.67
CA GLU A 31 11.77 5.20 -5.96
C GLU A 31 11.05 6.29 -6.76
N ARG A 32 10.13 7.01 -6.13
CA ARG A 32 9.41 8.13 -6.75
C ARG A 32 10.37 9.24 -7.17
N TYR A 33 11.32 9.63 -6.31
CA TYR A 33 12.30 10.66 -6.64
C TYR A 33 13.14 10.27 -7.86
N THR A 34 13.61 9.02 -7.90
CA THR A 34 14.39 8.48 -9.02
C THR A 34 13.56 8.49 -10.30
N ALA A 35 12.32 8.00 -10.25
CA ALA A 35 11.42 8.01 -11.40
C ALA A 35 11.15 9.42 -11.94
N ILE A 36 10.90 10.39 -11.06
CA ILE A 36 10.71 11.80 -11.46
C ILE A 36 11.98 12.35 -12.10
N LEU A 37 13.15 12.14 -11.48
CA LEU A 37 14.42 12.62 -12.02
C LEU A 37 14.72 12.00 -13.39
N ASP A 38 14.47 10.70 -13.56
CA ASP A 38 14.63 10.01 -14.85
C ASP A 38 13.69 10.59 -15.91
N SER A 39 12.44 10.86 -15.55
CA SER A 39 11.50 11.56 -16.44
C SER A 39 12.02 12.94 -16.83
N ILE A 40 12.57 13.73 -15.90
CA ILE A 40 13.11 15.06 -16.22
C ILE A 40 14.32 14.93 -17.17
N CYS A 41 15.27 14.03 -16.88
CA CYS A 41 16.45 13.82 -17.73
C CYS A 41 16.07 13.42 -19.17
N GLN A 42 15.12 12.49 -19.33
CA GLN A 42 14.65 12.06 -20.65
C GLN A 42 14.00 13.21 -21.42
N GLY A 43 13.17 14.01 -20.76
CA GLY A 43 12.48 15.10 -21.43
C GLY A 43 13.40 16.27 -21.76
N LEU A 44 14.38 16.60 -20.90
CA LEU A 44 15.40 17.59 -21.25
C LEU A 44 16.23 17.14 -22.46
N THR A 45 16.62 15.87 -22.49
CA THR A 45 17.31 15.29 -23.65
C THR A 45 16.45 15.40 -24.92
N CYS A 46 15.15 15.09 -24.81
CA CYS A 46 14.19 15.24 -25.92
C CYS A 46 14.07 16.69 -26.42
N LEU A 47 14.23 17.68 -25.54
CA LEU A 47 14.22 19.10 -25.87
C LEU A 47 15.59 19.65 -26.29
N GLY A 48 16.65 18.83 -26.28
CA GLY A 48 18.02 19.28 -26.56
C GLY A 48 18.63 20.17 -25.47
N ILE A 49 18.10 20.08 -24.24
CA ILE A 49 18.60 20.83 -23.08
C ILE A 49 19.68 19.97 -22.37
N PRO A 50 20.88 20.51 -22.10
CA PRO A 50 21.96 19.76 -21.45
C PRO A 50 21.55 19.23 -20.07
N GLU A 51 21.87 17.96 -19.77
CA GLU A 51 21.58 17.35 -18.47
C GLU A 51 22.33 17.98 -17.29
N ASP A 52 23.41 18.71 -17.55
CA ASP A 52 24.19 19.40 -16.51
C ASP A 52 23.36 20.44 -15.76
N THR A 53 22.25 20.90 -16.36
CA THR A 53 21.24 21.73 -15.70
C THR A 53 20.61 21.06 -14.47
N LEU A 54 20.68 19.73 -14.36
CA LEU A 54 20.16 18.94 -13.24
C LEU A 54 21.24 18.39 -12.31
N ALA A 55 22.51 18.80 -12.45
CA ALA A 55 23.60 18.30 -11.63
C ALA A 55 23.31 18.39 -10.12
N ILE A 56 22.54 19.39 -9.70
CA ILE A 56 22.15 19.62 -8.30
C ILE A 56 21.23 18.53 -7.72
N PHE A 57 20.47 17.84 -8.57
CA PHE A 57 19.54 16.77 -8.20
C PHE A 57 20.16 15.37 -8.32
N LYS A 58 21.23 15.22 -9.10
CA LYS A 58 21.92 13.94 -9.29
C LYS A 58 22.50 13.42 -7.96
N ASN A 59 22.47 12.09 -7.76
CA ASN A 59 22.96 11.39 -6.57
C ASN A 59 22.23 11.72 -5.24
N LYS A 60 21.06 12.36 -5.31
CA LYS A 60 20.17 12.60 -4.16
C LYS A 60 19.07 11.53 -4.10
N ILE A 61 18.40 11.44 -2.95
CA ILE A 61 17.23 10.55 -2.78
C ILE A 61 15.94 11.31 -2.48
N ASN A 62 16.05 12.59 -2.15
CA ASN A 62 14.96 13.55 -2.03
C ASN A 62 15.54 14.98 -2.06
N PHE A 63 14.71 15.97 -2.35
CA PHE A 63 15.07 17.38 -2.26
C PHE A 63 14.01 18.10 -1.41
N ILE A 64 14.40 18.52 -0.21
CA ILE A 64 13.52 19.25 0.72
C ILE A 64 14.12 20.64 0.93
N ILE A 65 13.30 21.69 0.78
CA ILE A 65 13.72 23.08 1.01
C ILE A 65 12.87 23.73 2.10
N TRP A 66 13.46 24.66 2.85
CA TRP A 66 12.74 25.50 3.81
C TRP A 66 12.56 26.91 3.26
N LEU A 67 11.32 27.30 3.02
CA LEU A 67 10.95 28.62 2.54
C LEU A 67 10.80 29.57 3.73
N GLY A 68 11.85 30.33 4.04
CA GLY A 68 11.89 31.22 5.21
C GLY A 68 13.28 31.63 5.72
N TYR A 69 14.35 31.24 5.04
CA TYR A 69 15.73 31.65 5.34
C TYR A 69 16.26 32.62 4.28
N ASP A 70 17.32 33.35 4.63
CA ASP A 70 17.98 34.29 3.73
C ASP A 70 18.57 33.59 2.50
N LEU A 71 18.51 34.26 1.35
CA LEU A 71 18.99 33.74 0.06
C LEU A 71 20.49 33.37 0.08
N THR A 72 21.26 34.00 0.95
CA THR A 72 22.70 33.74 1.13
C THR A 72 22.98 32.31 1.61
N GLU A 73 22.04 31.67 2.30
CA GLU A 73 22.17 30.27 2.76
C GLU A 73 21.97 29.24 1.64
N TYR A 74 21.49 29.67 0.46
CA TYR A 74 21.16 28.80 -0.68
C TYR A 74 22.12 28.96 -1.87
N LYS A 75 23.34 29.49 -1.64
CA LYS A 75 24.35 29.59 -2.70
C LYS A 75 24.62 28.22 -3.34
N GLY A 76 24.40 28.09 -4.65
CA GLY A 76 24.51 26.83 -5.40
C GLY A 76 23.22 26.00 -5.48
N TYR A 77 22.13 26.49 -4.89
CA TYR A 77 20.81 25.83 -4.84
C TYR A 77 19.69 26.76 -5.33
N GLU A 78 20.04 27.70 -6.21
CA GLU A 78 19.11 28.71 -6.73
C GLU A 78 17.97 28.10 -7.53
N LEU A 79 18.23 27.08 -8.37
CA LEU A 79 17.19 26.40 -9.13
C LEU A 79 16.17 25.67 -8.22
N PRO A 80 16.61 24.88 -7.22
CA PRO A 80 15.69 24.33 -6.26
C PRO A 80 14.86 25.36 -5.49
N LEU A 81 15.48 26.48 -5.12
CA LEU A 81 14.79 27.58 -4.45
C LEU A 81 13.73 28.21 -5.37
N TYR A 82 14.08 28.48 -6.63
CA TYR A 82 13.16 28.98 -7.66
C TYR A 82 11.93 28.07 -7.79
N ILE A 83 12.14 26.76 -7.96
CA ILE A 83 11.08 25.76 -8.10
C ILE A 83 10.16 25.79 -6.88
N GLY A 84 10.71 25.81 -5.67
CA GLY A 84 9.89 25.76 -4.48
C GLY A 84 9.13 27.06 -4.20
N TYR A 85 9.69 28.22 -4.54
CA TYR A 85 8.95 29.49 -4.51
C TYR A 85 7.80 29.47 -5.52
N LYS A 86 8.05 29.01 -6.76
CA LYS A 86 7.02 28.85 -7.79
C LYS A 86 5.89 27.91 -7.31
N LYS A 87 6.25 26.74 -6.79
CA LYS A 87 5.32 25.72 -6.28
C LYS A 87 4.38 26.29 -5.22
N MET A 88 4.88 27.22 -4.42
CA MET A 88 4.18 27.79 -3.26
C MET A 88 3.51 29.14 -3.57
N GLY A 89 3.61 29.62 -4.81
CA GLY A 89 3.06 30.92 -5.21
C GLY A 89 3.76 32.11 -4.55
N LEU A 90 5.03 31.96 -4.15
CA LEU A 90 5.81 33.02 -3.50
C LEU A 90 6.50 33.92 -4.54
N PRO A 91 6.74 35.21 -4.22
CA PRO A 91 7.43 36.12 -5.14
C PRO A 91 8.90 35.71 -5.33
N ILE A 92 9.31 35.56 -6.59
CA ILE A 92 10.68 35.16 -6.96
C ILE A 92 11.50 36.39 -7.33
N SER A 93 12.61 36.63 -6.62
CA SER A 93 13.51 37.76 -6.92
C SER A 93 14.25 37.59 -8.24
N ASP A 94 14.57 38.71 -8.89
CA ASP A 94 15.32 38.70 -10.16
C ASP A 94 16.74 38.15 -10.00
N GLU A 95 17.32 38.23 -8.80
CA GLU A 95 18.62 37.65 -8.48
C GLU A 95 18.60 36.12 -8.59
N ILE A 96 17.53 35.46 -8.11
CA ILE A 96 17.36 34.00 -8.24
C ILE A 96 17.16 33.65 -9.72
N LYS A 97 16.30 34.40 -10.43
CA LYS A 97 16.02 34.15 -11.85
C LYS A 97 17.29 34.20 -12.70
N LYS A 98 18.13 35.23 -12.51
CA LYS A 98 19.40 35.41 -13.25
C LYS A 98 20.40 34.28 -13.05
N LYS A 99 20.30 33.52 -11.96
CA LYS A 99 21.21 32.41 -11.63
C LYS A 99 20.68 31.04 -12.07
N CYS A 100 19.44 30.94 -12.51
CA CYS A 100 18.87 29.68 -12.99
C CYS A 100 18.94 29.59 -14.53
N PRO A 101 19.02 28.37 -15.11
CA PRO A 101 18.96 28.22 -16.56
C PRO A 101 17.63 28.73 -17.12
N GLU A 102 17.69 29.67 -18.07
CA GLU A 102 16.50 30.34 -18.63
C GLU A 102 15.50 29.37 -19.27
N GLN A 103 16.00 28.32 -19.92
CA GLN A 103 15.18 27.26 -20.52
C GLN A 103 14.35 26.51 -19.46
N ILE A 104 14.93 26.26 -18.28
CA ILE A 104 14.24 25.57 -17.18
C ILE A 104 13.21 26.49 -16.53
N ILE A 105 13.53 27.78 -16.35
CA ILE A 105 12.57 28.80 -15.91
C ILE A 105 11.37 28.82 -16.86
N SER A 106 11.61 28.88 -18.17
CA SER A 106 10.54 28.94 -19.18
C SER A 106 9.60 27.73 -19.07
N ILE A 107 10.15 26.52 -18.92
CA ILE A 107 9.38 25.28 -18.73
C ILE A 107 8.51 25.35 -17.46
N ILE A 108 9.10 25.78 -16.34
CA ILE A 108 8.40 25.88 -15.06
C ILE A 108 7.30 26.96 -15.12
N ASP A 109 7.59 28.11 -15.74
CA ASP A 109 6.66 29.23 -15.81
C ASP A 109 5.47 28.97 -16.72
N GLN A 110 5.66 28.19 -17.79
CA GLN A 110 4.60 27.73 -18.68
C GLN A 110 3.78 26.58 -18.11
N SER A 111 4.30 25.89 -17.09
CA SER A 111 3.61 24.75 -16.49
C SER A 111 2.31 25.17 -15.80
N SER A 112 1.24 24.48 -16.16
CA SER A 112 -0.10 24.69 -15.59
C SER A 112 -0.55 23.46 -14.77
N SER A 113 -1.69 23.57 -14.09
CA SER A 113 -2.32 22.43 -13.40
C SER A 113 -3.04 21.45 -14.35
N ARG A 114 -2.91 21.62 -15.67
CA ARG A 114 -3.56 20.75 -16.67
C ARG A 114 -2.94 19.37 -16.66
N GLN A 115 -3.75 18.33 -16.52
CA GLN A 115 -3.31 16.94 -16.38
C GLN A 115 -3.74 16.05 -17.55
N TYR A 116 -4.69 16.50 -18.38
CA TYR A 116 -5.31 15.69 -19.41
C TYR A 116 -5.25 16.36 -20.78
N LEU A 117 -5.17 15.56 -21.84
CA LEU A 117 -5.02 16.05 -23.22
C LEU A 117 -6.20 16.95 -23.66
N ASP A 118 -7.40 16.67 -23.19
CA ASP A 118 -8.61 17.40 -23.53
C ASP A 118 -8.58 18.86 -23.05
N GLU A 119 -7.71 19.19 -22.10
CA GLU A 119 -7.49 20.56 -21.59
C GLU A 119 -6.61 21.42 -22.53
N PHE A 120 -6.13 20.86 -23.65
CA PHE A 120 -5.25 21.52 -24.65
C PHE A 120 -5.94 21.75 -26.01
N GLN A 121 -7.28 21.90 -26.05
CA GLN A 121 -8.00 22.06 -27.32
C GLN A 121 -7.51 23.24 -28.16
N ALA A 122 -7.16 24.36 -27.53
CA ALA A 122 -6.73 25.55 -28.24
C ALA A 122 -5.38 25.33 -28.93
N GLU A 123 -4.43 24.70 -28.22
CA GLU A 123 -3.11 24.36 -28.71
C GLU A 123 -3.16 23.25 -29.78
N LEU A 124 -4.02 22.24 -29.59
CA LEU A 124 -4.28 21.19 -30.59
C LEU A 124 -4.85 21.76 -31.89
N LYS A 125 -5.83 22.67 -31.80
CA LYS A 125 -6.42 23.31 -32.99
C LYS A 125 -5.40 24.11 -33.81
N ARG A 126 -4.39 24.71 -33.17
CA ARG A 126 -3.29 25.44 -33.88
C ARG A 126 -2.46 24.52 -34.76
N VAL A 127 -2.32 23.24 -34.38
CA VAL A 127 -1.67 22.21 -35.19
C VAL A 127 -2.68 21.39 -36.02
N SER A 128 -3.92 21.87 -36.13
CA SER A 128 -5.01 21.24 -36.88
C SER A 128 -5.39 19.85 -36.38
N PHE A 129 -5.35 19.66 -35.06
CA PHE A 129 -5.84 18.46 -34.39
C PHE A 129 -6.97 18.77 -33.42
N SER A 130 -7.82 17.76 -33.21
CA SER A 130 -8.60 17.60 -31.98
C SER A 130 -7.94 16.54 -31.11
N SER A 131 -8.44 16.34 -29.88
CA SER A 131 -7.95 15.24 -29.03
C SER A 131 -8.20 13.87 -29.67
N GLU A 132 -9.31 13.70 -30.40
CA GLU A 132 -9.62 12.44 -31.09
C GLU A 132 -8.59 12.16 -32.20
N ILE A 133 -8.36 13.13 -33.09
CA ILE A 133 -7.37 13.00 -34.17
C ILE A 133 -5.97 12.77 -33.61
N PHE A 134 -5.57 13.54 -32.59
CA PHE A 134 -4.26 13.39 -31.95
C PHE A 134 -4.08 11.98 -31.37
N LEU A 135 -5.07 11.47 -30.64
CA LEU A 135 -4.99 10.14 -30.03
C LEU A 135 -4.98 9.02 -31.08
N SER A 136 -5.67 9.18 -32.20
CA SER A 136 -5.58 8.21 -33.31
C SER A 136 -4.21 8.21 -33.97
N VAL A 137 -3.61 9.39 -34.21
CA VAL A 137 -2.22 9.49 -34.72
C VAL A 137 -1.25 8.85 -33.72
N HIS A 138 -1.37 9.21 -32.42
CA HIS A 138 -0.57 8.65 -31.33
C HIS A 138 -0.65 7.12 -31.28
N LYS A 139 -1.87 6.57 -31.29
CA LYS A 139 -2.14 5.13 -31.29
C LYS A 139 -1.52 4.43 -32.50
N CYS A 140 -1.67 5.00 -33.70
CA CYS A 140 -1.13 4.40 -34.92
C CYS A 140 0.41 4.39 -34.94
N ILE A 141 1.06 5.45 -34.45
CA ILE A 141 2.53 5.51 -34.33
C ILE A 141 3.03 4.43 -33.37
N LEU A 142 2.41 4.33 -32.19
CA LEU A 142 2.80 3.37 -31.16
C LEU A 142 2.50 1.93 -31.56
N ASN A 143 1.37 1.68 -32.21
CA ASN A 143 1.07 0.36 -32.75
C ASN A 143 2.11 -0.06 -33.79
N ALA A 144 2.40 0.78 -34.79
CA ALA A 144 3.38 0.45 -35.82
C ALA A 144 4.75 0.07 -35.22
N ARG A 145 5.21 0.82 -34.23
CA ARG A 145 6.45 0.54 -33.48
C ARG A 145 6.35 -0.74 -32.64
N ALA A 146 5.27 -0.90 -31.88
CA ALA A 146 5.07 -2.06 -31.00
C ALA A 146 4.99 -3.36 -31.80
N GLU A 147 4.32 -3.35 -32.95
CA GLU A 147 4.24 -4.47 -33.88
C GLU A 147 5.62 -4.86 -34.42
N LYS A 148 6.43 -3.87 -34.82
CA LYS A 148 7.79 -4.13 -35.31
C LYS A 148 8.67 -4.75 -34.24
N LEU A 149 8.61 -4.24 -33.01
CA LEU A 149 9.41 -4.69 -31.87
C LEU A 149 8.85 -5.93 -31.16
N LEU A 150 7.70 -6.46 -31.60
CA LEU A 150 7.07 -7.62 -30.95
C LEU A 150 7.99 -8.85 -30.98
N SER A 151 8.66 -9.09 -32.10
CA SER A 151 9.53 -10.25 -32.24
C SER A 151 10.69 -10.24 -31.24
N ASP A 152 11.29 -9.08 -31.01
CA ASP A 152 12.33 -8.86 -30.01
C ASP A 152 11.79 -9.12 -28.59
N LEU A 153 10.63 -8.55 -28.26
CA LEU A 153 9.98 -8.80 -26.98
C LEU A 153 9.69 -10.29 -26.75
N LEU A 154 9.13 -10.99 -27.75
CA LEU A 154 8.81 -12.41 -27.65
C LEU A 154 10.08 -13.26 -27.39
N SER A 155 11.22 -12.82 -27.92
CA SER A 155 12.52 -13.46 -27.67
C SER A 155 13.02 -13.21 -26.23
N ASP A 156 12.83 -11.99 -25.72
CA ASP A 156 13.26 -11.57 -24.39
C ASP A 156 12.36 -12.07 -23.26
N ILE A 157 11.11 -12.42 -23.54
CA ILE A 157 10.19 -13.01 -22.54
C ILE A 157 10.80 -14.20 -21.81
N LYS A 158 11.57 -15.05 -22.52
CA LYS A 158 12.26 -16.19 -21.89
C LYS A 158 13.28 -15.75 -20.84
N ARG A 159 13.90 -14.59 -21.02
CA ARG A 159 14.89 -14.02 -20.10
C ARG A 159 14.24 -13.31 -18.92
N LEU A 160 13.06 -12.74 -19.12
CA LEU A 160 12.36 -11.99 -18.07
C LEU A 160 11.90 -12.88 -16.91
N SER A 161 11.60 -14.15 -17.18
CA SER A 161 11.12 -15.16 -16.23
C SER A 161 9.93 -14.70 -15.38
N PHE A 162 8.77 -15.30 -15.61
CA PHE A 162 7.55 -14.91 -14.91
C PHE A 162 7.21 -15.93 -13.83
N THR A 163 6.93 -15.41 -12.63
CA THR A 163 6.42 -16.23 -11.51
C THR A 163 4.90 -16.29 -11.50
N SER A 164 4.24 -15.27 -12.05
CA SER A 164 2.79 -15.17 -12.16
C SER A 164 2.39 -14.33 -13.36
N VAL A 165 1.09 -14.34 -13.66
CA VAL A 165 0.48 -13.44 -14.66
C VAL A 165 0.66 -11.97 -14.26
N ASN A 166 0.43 -11.63 -12.99
CA ASN A 166 0.58 -10.26 -12.51
C ASN A 166 2.04 -9.79 -12.62
N ASP A 167 3.00 -10.68 -12.33
CA ASP A 167 4.43 -10.43 -12.53
C ASP A 167 4.74 -10.16 -14.01
N ALA A 168 4.13 -10.92 -14.94
CA ALA A 168 4.26 -10.66 -16.37
C ALA A 168 3.69 -9.29 -16.77
N ILE A 169 2.50 -8.92 -16.27
CA ILE A 169 1.88 -7.61 -16.54
C ILE A 169 2.75 -6.46 -16.00
N GLN A 170 3.41 -6.64 -14.86
CA GLN A 170 4.28 -5.62 -14.26
C GLN A 170 5.62 -5.49 -15.01
N LYS A 171 6.19 -6.60 -15.49
CA LYS A 171 7.48 -6.62 -16.19
C LYS A 171 7.39 -6.24 -17.67
N ILE A 172 6.27 -6.54 -18.32
CA ILE A 172 6.07 -6.19 -19.73
C ILE A 172 5.74 -4.70 -19.83
N PRO A 173 6.47 -3.92 -20.63
CA PRO A 173 6.16 -2.51 -20.84
C PRO A 173 4.70 -2.34 -21.28
N SER A 174 3.97 -1.43 -20.62
CA SER A 174 2.54 -1.21 -20.84
C SER A 174 2.19 -0.89 -22.29
N ILE A 175 3.11 -0.34 -23.06
CA ILE A 175 2.94 -0.02 -24.48
C ILE A 175 2.57 -1.25 -25.31
N TYR A 176 3.16 -2.41 -25.04
CA TYR A 176 2.80 -3.64 -25.75
C TYR A 176 1.38 -4.10 -25.39
N LEU A 177 0.98 -3.93 -24.13
CA LEU A 177 -0.37 -4.29 -23.68
C LEU A 177 -1.42 -3.32 -24.24
N ASN A 178 -1.07 -2.05 -24.44
CA ASN A 178 -2.00 -1.00 -24.83
C ASN A 178 -2.11 -0.81 -26.36
N TYR A 179 -1.06 -1.13 -27.12
CA TYR A 179 -0.98 -0.75 -28.54
C TYR A 179 -0.75 -1.89 -29.52
N LEU A 180 -0.50 -3.13 -29.09
CA LEU A 180 -0.48 -4.25 -30.04
C LEU A 180 -1.87 -4.49 -30.64
N SER A 181 -1.91 -4.95 -31.89
CA SER A 181 -3.12 -5.49 -32.49
C SER A 181 -3.64 -6.70 -31.71
N SER A 182 -4.91 -7.03 -31.87
CA SER A 182 -5.53 -8.20 -31.23
C SER A 182 -4.76 -9.49 -31.49
N ASP A 183 -4.28 -9.69 -32.73
CA ASP A 183 -3.57 -10.89 -33.15
C ASP A 183 -2.18 -10.96 -32.51
N SER A 184 -1.46 -9.85 -32.48
CA SER A 184 -0.14 -9.76 -31.87
C SER A 184 -0.18 -9.85 -30.35
N LEU A 185 -1.18 -9.24 -29.73
CA LEU A 185 -1.46 -9.42 -28.31
C LEU A 185 -1.80 -10.88 -28.00
N ALA A 186 -2.56 -11.57 -28.86
CA ALA A 186 -2.83 -13.00 -28.69
C ALA A 186 -1.55 -13.85 -28.79
N LYS A 187 -0.60 -13.51 -29.67
CA LYS A 187 0.72 -14.15 -29.73
C LYS A 187 1.51 -13.92 -28.43
N LEU A 188 1.54 -12.69 -27.93
CA LEU A 188 2.16 -12.34 -26.66
C LEU A 188 1.57 -13.15 -25.49
N LYS A 189 0.23 -13.19 -25.40
CA LYS A 189 -0.49 -13.99 -24.40
C LYS A 189 -0.11 -15.47 -24.48
N ARG A 190 -0.15 -16.08 -25.67
CA ARG A 190 0.24 -17.49 -25.86
C ARG A 190 1.66 -17.76 -25.40
N LYS A 191 2.59 -16.82 -25.65
CA LYS A 191 3.98 -16.95 -25.24
C LYS A 191 4.13 -16.90 -23.72
N ILE A 192 3.48 -15.94 -23.04
CA ILE A 192 3.45 -15.85 -21.57
C ILE A 192 2.83 -17.11 -20.96
N SER A 193 1.69 -17.57 -21.48
CA SER A 193 1.01 -18.78 -21.00
C SER A 193 1.85 -20.04 -21.19
N THR A 194 2.70 -20.08 -22.21
CA THR A 194 3.63 -21.20 -22.44
C THR A 194 4.75 -21.18 -21.39
N ASP A 195 5.34 -20.02 -21.10
CA ASP A 195 6.41 -19.91 -20.10
C ASP A 195 5.89 -20.13 -18.66
N LEU A 196 4.63 -19.79 -18.38
CA LEU A 196 3.96 -20.07 -17.10
C LEU A 196 3.42 -21.50 -17.00
N ARG A 197 3.47 -22.31 -18.06
CA ARG A 197 2.88 -23.67 -18.08
C ARG A 197 3.52 -24.58 -17.04
N ASP A 198 4.85 -24.54 -16.91
CA ASP A 198 5.56 -25.40 -15.95
C ASP A 198 5.22 -25.02 -14.51
N VAL A 199 5.08 -23.72 -14.23
CA VAL A 199 4.64 -23.21 -12.93
C VAL A 199 3.21 -23.66 -12.64
N LYS A 200 2.31 -23.54 -13.63
CA LYS A 200 0.92 -23.99 -13.54
C LYS A 200 0.85 -25.49 -13.24
N ASN A 201 1.58 -26.31 -13.97
CA ASN A 201 1.59 -27.77 -13.78
C ASN A 201 2.07 -28.14 -12.37
N LYS A 202 3.14 -27.51 -11.88
CA LYS A 202 3.64 -27.72 -10.51
C LYS A 202 2.61 -27.33 -9.45
N LEU A 203 1.89 -26.22 -9.64
CA LEU A 203 0.85 -25.78 -8.72
C LEU A 203 -0.39 -26.68 -8.76
N GLU A 204 -0.75 -27.24 -9.92
CA GLU A 204 -1.83 -28.23 -10.05
C GLU A 204 -1.46 -29.56 -9.38
N GLU A 205 -0.21 -30.02 -9.51
CA GLU A 205 0.31 -31.17 -8.77
C GLU A 205 0.30 -30.93 -7.26
N GLU A 206 0.74 -29.74 -6.82
CA GLU A 206 0.69 -29.34 -5.41
C GLU A 206 -0.77 -29.35 -4.92
N LEU A 207 -1.72 -28.81 -5.69
CA LEU A 207 -3.13 -28.82 -5.35
C LEU A 207 -3.69 -30.25 -5.19
N ARG A 208 -3.36 -31.15 -6.12
CA ARG A 208 -3.74 -32.58 -6.01
C ARG A 208 -3.16 -33.22 -4.76
N SER A 209 -1.90 -32.90 -4.42
CA SER A 209 -1.26 -33.41 -3.20
C SER A 209 -1.96 -32.93 -1.93
N ILE A 210 -2.38 -31.66 -1.90
CA ILE A 210 -3.13 -31.07 -0.79
C ILE A 210 -4.51 -31.74 -0.65
N GLU A 211 -5.18 -32.03 -1.76
CA GLU A 211 -6.48 -32.70 -1.76
C GLU A 211 -6.37 -34.14 -1.28
N LEU A 212 -5.37 -34.89 -1.73
CA LEU A 212 -5.08 -36.24 -1.23
C LEU A 212 -4.77 -36.26 0.26
N TYR A 213 -3.97 -35.29 0.74
CA TYR A 213 -3.67 -35.16 2.16
C TYR A 213 -4.93 -34.87 2.98
N SER A 214 -5.78 -33.94 2.52
CA SER A 214 -7.05 -33.63 3.18
C SER A 214 -7.97 -34.85 3.25
N MET A 215 -7.94 -35.72 2.25
CA MET A 215 -8.73 -36.95 2.23
C MET A 215 -8.21 -37.97 3.26
N ARG A 216 -6.90 -38.26 3.25
CA ARG A 216 -6.26 -39.16 4.22
C ARG A 216 -6.47 -38.71 5.66
N MET A 217 -6.37 -37.40 5.89
CA MET A 217 -6.54 -36.85 7.21
C MET A 217 -8.01 -36.92 7.67
N LYS A 218 -8.98 -36.82 6.74
CA LYS A 218 -10.39 -37.09 7.04
C LYS A 218 -10.59 -38.55 7.44
N GLU A 219 -9.98 -39.50 6.74
CA GLU A 219 -10.01 -40.93 7.07
C GLU A 219 -9.41 -41.19 8.46
N GLN A 220 -8.22 -40.65 8.75
CA GLN A 220 -7.58 -40.77 10.07
C GLN A 220 -8.42 -40.21 11.22
N LEU A 221 -9.09 -39.07 11.00
CA LEU A 221 -9.98 -38.49 12.01
C LEU A 221 -11.24 -39.32 12.20
N GLN A 222 -11.77 -39.95 11.15
CA GLN A 222 -12.89 -40.87 11.23
C GLN A 222 -12.51 -42.15 11.99
N GLU A 223 -11.36 -42.74 11.67
CA GLU A 223 -10.84 -43.92 12.40
C GLU A 223 -10.63 -43.60 13.88
N LEU A 224 -10.00 -42.47 14.19
CA LEU A 224 -9.76 -42.06 15.58
C LEU A 224 -11.06 -41.80 16.35
N TYR A 225 -12.06 -41.23 15.68
CA TYR A 225 -13.38 -41.03 16.26
C TYR A 225 -14.05 -42.37 16.59
N LEU A 226 -14.00 -43.34 15.66
CA LEU A 226 -14.52 -44.69 15.87
C LEU A 226 -13.78 -45.40 17.01
N GLU A 227 -12.44 -45.38 17.02
CA GLU A 227 -11.61 -45.96 18.07
C GLU A 227 -11.93 -45.35 19.45
N THR A 228 -12.09 -44.02 19.52
CA THR A 228 -12.44 -43.33 20.77
C THR A 228 -13.84 -43.71 21.23
N SER A 229 -14.80 -43.79 20.31
CA SER A 229 -16.18 -44.18 20.61
C SER A 229 -16.26 -45.63 21.11
N GLU A 230 -15.55 -46.56 20.45
CA GLU A 230 -15.47 -47.96 20.87
C GLU A 230 -14.77 -48.11 22.22
N GLY A 231 -13.65 -47.39 22.44
CA GLY A 231 -12.93 -47.38 23.71
C GLY A 231 -13.79 -46.85 24.86
N LEU A 232 -14.54 -45.77 24.66
CA LEU A 232 -15.48 -45.26 25.65
C LEU A 232 -16.63 -46.24 25.93
N LYS A 233 -17.14 -46.89 24.89
CA LYS A 233 -18.18 -47.92 25.04
C LYS A 233 -17.68 -49.11 25.87
N ALA A 234 -16.46 -49.60 25.61
CA ALA A 234 -15.84 -50.67 26.38
C ALA A 234 -15.65 -50.28 27.86
N ILE A 235 -15.23 -49.04 28.15
CA ILE A 235 -15.12 -48.55 29.54
C ILE A 235 -16.49 -48.61 30.24
N VAL A 236 -17.57 -48.18 29.58
CA VAL A 236 -18.92 -48.16 30.16
C VAL A 236 -19.51 -49.57 30.31
N GLU A 237 -19.36 -50.42 29.30
CA GLU A 237 -19.99 -51.75 29.28
C GLU A 237 -19.21 -52.77 30.11
N ASP A 238 -17.87 -52.71 30.12
CA ASP A 238 -17.05 -53.71 30.82
C ASP A 238 -16.51 -53.22 32.17
N GLU A 239 -15.93 -52.03 32.24
CA GLU A 239 -15.18 -51.61 33.44
C GLU A 239 -16.08 -51.03 34.53
N VAL A 240 -17.06 -50.21 34.15
CA VAL A 240 -18.06 -49.67 35.08
C VAL A 240 -18.94 -50.80 35.63
N GLN A 241 -19.39 -51.73 34.78
CA GLN A 241 -20.23 -52.85 35.21
C GLN A 241 -19.49 -53.83 36.15
N ARG A 242 -18.18 -54.00 35.97
CA ARG A 242 -17.34 -54.88 36.82
C ARG A 242 -16.86 -54.19 38.11
N GLY A 243 -17.22 -52.93 38.35
CA GLY A 243 -16.83 -52.19 39.55
C GLY A 243 -15.34 -51.86 39.60
N VAL A 244 -14.71 -51.61 38.45
CA VAL A 244 -13.31 -51.17 38.39
C VAL A 244 -13.16 -49.81 39.10
N ASP A 245 -12.01 -49.63 39.74
CA ASP A 245 -11.68 -48.41 40.47
C ASP A 245 -11.83 -47.13 39.61
N LEU A 246 -12.35 -46.08 40.24
CA LEU A 246 -12.80 -44.85 39.59
C LEU A 246 -11.61 -44.04 39.02
N ASP A 247 -10.44 -44.11 39.66
CA ASP A 247 -9.23 -43.46 39.17
C ASP A 247 -8.72 -44.15 37.90
N THR A 248 -8.84 -45.49 37.85
CA THR A 248 -8.47 -46.28 36.67
C THR A 248 -9.36 -45.96 35.47
N ILE A 249 -10.67 -45.87 35.68
CA ILE A 249 -11.65 -45.47 34.65
C ILE A 249 -11.35 -44.05 34.15
N THR A 250 -11.11 -43.12 35.09
CA THR A 250 -10.80 -41.72 34.78
C THR A 250 -9.52 -41.58 33.95
N HIS A 251 -8.48 -42.32 34.29
CA HIS A 251 -7.21 -42.32 33.56
C HIS A 251 -7.36 -42.87 32.13
N LYS A 252 -8.11 -43.97 31.94
CA LYS A 252 -8.36 -44.54 30.60
C LYS A 252 -9.18 -43.60 29.71
N ALA A 253 -10.26 -43.01 30.25
CA ALA A 253 -11.06 -42.02 29.53
C ALA A 253 -10.22 -40.77 29.19
N SER A 254 -9.44 -40.26 30.14
CA SER A 254 -8.56 -39.11 29.93
C SER A 254 -7.51 -39.36 28.85
N ASN A 255 -6.96 -40.58 28.76
CA ASN A 255 -6.02 -40.96 27.70
C ASN A 255 -6.67 -40.98 26.31
N LEU A 256 -7.89 -41.52 26.19
CA LEU A 256 -8.64 -41.49 24.93
C LEU A 256 -8.90 -40.05 24.48
N PHE A 257 -9.39 -39.19 25.37
CA PHE A 257 -9.62 -37.77 25.06
C PHE A 257 -8.34 -37.01 24.77
N SER A 258 -7.25 -37.25 25.51
CA SER A 258 -5.95 -36.60 25.28
C SER A 258 -5.35 -36.98 23.93
N ARG A 259 -5.51 -38.23 23.49
CA ARG A 259 -5.07 -38.70 22.18
C ARG A 259 -5.93 -38.09 21.07
N LEU A 260 -7.25 -38.04 21.27
CA LEU A 260 -8.18 -37.35 20.37
C LEU A 260 -7.81 -35.88 20.22
N ASP A 261 -7.61 -35.16 21.33
CA ASP A 261 -7.26 -33.74 21.34
C ASP A 261 -5.92 -33.45 20.65
N ARG A 262 -4.87 -34.24 20.93
CA ARG A 262 -3.55 -34.04 20.30
C ARG A 262 -3.60 -34.22 18.79
N LEU A 263 -4.24 -35.29 18.31
CA LEU A 263 -4.34 -35.58 16.89
C LEU A 263 -5.29 -34.60 16.19
N PHE A 264 -6.40 -34.22 16.83
CA PHE A 264 -7.34 -33.26 16.28
C PHE A 264 -6.74 -31.86 16.18
N LEU A 265 -6.12 -31.35 17.24
CA LEU A 265 -5.49 -30.03 17.25
C LEU A 265 -4.29 -29.95 16.31
N GLY A 266 -3.42 -30.97 16.30
CA GLY A 266 -2.29 -31.04 15.37
C GLY A 266 -2.74 -30.97 13.91
N ASN A 267 -3.76 -31.75 13.56
CA ASN A 267 -4.29 -31.81 12.20
C ASN A 267 -5.09 -30.56 11.79
N ILE A 268 -5.74 -29.86 12.73
CA ILE A 268 -6.44 -28.59 12.45
C ILE A 268 -5.48 -27.48 12.00
N TYR A 269 -4.29 -27.38 12.60
CA TYR A 269 -3.31 -26.38 12.19
C TYR A 269 -2.83 -26.65 10.76
N HIS A 270 -2.53 -27.91 10.44
CA HIS A 270 -2.17 -28.31 9.08
C HIS A 270 -3.31 -28.04 8.09
N LEU A 271 -4.56 -28.37 8.43
CA LEU A 271 -5.71 -28.03 7.59
C LEU A 271 -5.83 -26.54 7.31
N ARG A 272 -5.60 -25.69 8.30
CA ARG A 272 -5.69 -24.25 8.15
C ARG A 272 -4.63 -23.74 7.16
N ASP A 273 -3.41 -24.23 7.29
CA ASP A 273 -2.31 -23.88 6.39
C ASP A 273 -2.57 -24.40 4.97
N TYR A 274 -3.06 -25.64 4.83
CA TYR A 274 -3.44 -26.21 3.54
C TYR A 274 -4.61 -25.48 2.89
N GLN A 275 -5.62 -25.07 3.66
CA GLN A 275 -6.72 -24.26 3.14
C GLN A 275 -6.24 -22.89 2.66
N LYS A 276 -5.32 -22.25 3.40
CA LYS A 276 -4.69 -21.00 2.97
C LYS A 276 -3.93 -21.20 1.66
N ARG A 277 -3.08 -22.23 1.60
CA ARG A 277 -2.29 -22.57 0.41
C ARG A 277 -3.18 -22.92 -0.80
N LYS A 278 -4.23 -23.71 -0.58
CA LYS A 278 -5.25 -24.03 -1.61
C LYS A 278 -5.88 -22.76 -2.17
N ARG A 279 -6.27 -21.80 -1.31
CA ARG A 279 -6.82 -20.52 -1.77
C ARG A 279 -5.81 -19.71 -2.58
N GLU A 280 -4.54 -19.67 -2.16
CA GLU A 280 -3.47 -18.99 -2.90
C GLU A 280 -3.28 -19.61 -4.30
N ILE A 281 -3.19 -20.94 -4.39
CA ILE A 281 -3.07 -21.65 -5.67
C ILE A 281 -4.29 -21.41 -6.56
N GLN A 282 -5.50 -21.51 -6.01
CA GLN A 282 -6.73 -21.26 -6.77
C GLN A 282 -6.84 -19.80 -7.25
N GLN A 283 -6.41 -18.84 -6.43
CA GLN A 283 -6.35 -17.43 -6.84
C GLN A 283 -5.34 -17.23 -7.98
N PHE A 284 -4.17 -17.87 -7.91
CA PHE A 284 -3.18 -17.85 -8.98
C PHE A 284 -3.75 -18.40 -10.29
N LEU A 285 -4.39 -19.57 -10.24
CA LEU A 285 -4.99 -20.20 -11.43
C LEU A 285 -6.09 -19.32 -12.04
N LYS A 286 -6.91 -18.65 -11.20
CA LYS A 286 -7.93 -17.68 -11.64
C LYS A 286 -7.35 -16.39 -12.25
N GLN A 287 -6.10 -16.01 -11.94
CA GLN A 287 -5.48 -14.82 -12.53
C GLN A 287 -5.19 -15.00 -14.03
N GLY A 288 -5.02 -16.24 -14.50
CA GLY A 288 -4.86 -16.56 -15.93
C GLY A 288 -5.99 -16.03 -16.80
N GLU A 289 -7.23 -16.05 -16.30
CA GLU A 289 -8.42 -15.59 -17.00
C GLU A 289 -8.54 -14.04 -17.00
N LYS A 290 -7.93 -13.37 -16.01
CA LYS A 290 -8.08 -11.91 -15.82
C LYS A 290 -7.28 -11.04 -16.81
N ILE A 291 -6.31 -11.60 -17.55
CA ILE A 291 -5.58 -10.83 -18.57
C ILE A 291 -6.53 -10.36 -19.68
N GLU A 292 -7.56 -11.15 -19.99
CA GLU A 292 -8.53 -10.82 -21.04
C GLU A 292 -9.31 -9.57 -20.65
N THR A 293 -9.90 -9.56 -19.45
CA THR A 293 -10.66 -8.41 -18.95
C THR A 293 -9.78 -7.18 -18.74
N ALA A 294 -8.58 -7.35 -18.17
CA ALA A 294 -7.71 -6.21 -17.83
C ALA A 294 -7.11 -5.50 -19.05
N VAL A 295 -6.97 -6.18 -20.19
CA VAL A 295 -6.53 -5.56 -21.44
C VAL A 295 -7.71 -4.92 -22.17
N GLU A 296 -8.88 -5.54 -22.17
CA GLU A 296 -10.09 -4.99 -22.79
C GLU A 296 -10.60 -3.73 -22.07
N GLU A 297 -10.53 -3.68 -20.74
CA GLU A 297 -10.95 -2.50 -19.94
C GLU A 297 -10.07 -1.26 -20.14
N LYS A 298 -8.83 -1.40 -20.62
CA LYS A 298 -7.90 -0.27 -20.81
C LYS A 298 -8.05 0.44 -22.15
N VAL A 299 -8.73 -0.18 -23.11
CA VAL A 299 -8.91 0.38 -24.46
C VAL A 299 -10.16 1.25 -24.41
N THR A 300 -10.01 2.57 -24.58
CA THR A 300 -11.06 3.59 -24.85
C THR A 300 -11.50 4.56 -23.74
N THR A 301 -10.61 5.06 -22.89
CA THR A 301 -10.90 6.36 -22.25
C THR A 301 -10.52 7.52 -23.19
N LYS A 302 -11.52 8.28 -23.67
CA LYS A 302 -11.33 9.54 -24.42
C LYS A 302 -10.46 10.56 -23.69
N ARG A 303 -10.37 10.42 -22.36
CA ARG A 303 -9.56 11.26 -21.49
C ARG A 303 -8.26 10.53 -21.14
N LYS A 304 -7.13 11.00 -21.69
CA LYS A 304 -5.80 10.43 -21.45
C LYS A 304 -4.92 11.44 -20.70
N LYS A 305 -4.19 10.96 -19.68
CA LYS A 305 -3.27 11.81 -18.91
C LYS A 305 -2.05 12.17 -19.75
N ILE A 306 -1.53 13.38 -19.54
CA ILE A 306 -0.30 13.83 -20.21
C ILE A 306 0.88 12.93 -19.82
N SER A 307 0.95 12.47 -18.57
CA SER A 307 1.98 11.52 -18.10
C SER A 307 2.04 10.25 -18.94
N ASP A 308 0.89 9.71 -19.33
CA ASP A 308 0.80 8.48 -20.09
C ASP A 308 1.24 8.72 -21.54
N ILE A 309 0.82 9.83 -22.14
CA ILE A 309 1.26 10.26 -23.48
C ILE A 309 2.76 10.52 -23.50
N TYR A 310 3.29 11.14 -22.45
CA TYR A 310 4.71 11.41 -22.29
C TYR A 310 5.53 10.11 -22.24
N ASN A 311 5.15 9.16 -21.37
CA ASN A 311 5.84 7.88 -21.24
C ASN A 311 5.81 7.08 -22.55
N ASP A 312 4.65 7.07 -23.22
CA ASP A 312 4.49 6.45 -24.52
C ASP A 312 5.41 7.10 -25.58
N TYR A 313 5.52 8.43 -25.56
CA TYR A 313 6.37 9.17 -26.49
C TYR A 313 7.86 8.98 -26.20
N MET A 314 8.28 8.94 -24.93
CA MET A 314 9.68 8.67 -24.56
C MET A 314 10.12 7.26 -24.99
N PHE A 315 9.23 6.28 -24.89
CA PHE A 315 9.48 4.96 -25.45
C PHE A 315 9.67 5.03 -26.97
N PHE A 316 8.83 5.77 -27.68
CA PHE A 316 8.96 5.95 -29.12
C PHE A 316 10.30 6.60 -29.51
N GLU A 317 10.68 7.71 -28.87
CA GLU A 317 11.93 8.43 -29.16
C GLU A 317 13.18 7.57 -28.89
N LYS A 318 13.13 6.63 -27.94
CA LYS A 318 14.24 5.69 -27.65
C LYS A 318 14.69 4.89 -28.88
N PHE A 319 13.78 4.62 -29.82
CA PHE A 319 14.07 3.87 -31.05
C PHE A 319 14.24 4.77 -32.29
N GLY A 320 14.23 6.10 -32.10
CA GLY A 320 14.40 7.07 -33.19
C GLY A 320 13.17 7.17 -34.12
N PRO A 321 13.35 7.70 -35.35
CA PRO A 321 12.26 7.85 -36.31
C PRO A 321 11.70 6.50 -36.79
N LEU A 322 10.48 6.50 -37.33
CA LEU A 322 9.89 5.29 -37.92
C LEU A 322 10.71 4.83 -39.13
N THR A 323 10.96 3.53 -39.22
CA THR A 323 11.52 2.87 -40.40
C THR A 323 10.50 2.89 -41.55
N SER A 324 10.95 2.67 -42.79
CA SER A 324 10.06 2.66 -43.96
C SER A 324 8.95 1.59 -43.88
N GLU A 325 9.17 0.50 -43.17
CA GLU A 325 8.15 -0.53 -42.93
C GLU A 325 7.11 -0.05 -41.91
N GLU A 326 7.56 0.52 -40.80
CA GLU A 326 6.67 1.06 -39.78
C GLU A 326 5.86 2.25 -40.32
N GLU A 327 6.43 3.08 -41.19
CA GLU A 327 5.72 4.16 -41.89
C GLU A 327 4.55 3.63 -42.73
N LYS A 328 4.77 2.53 -43.47
CA LYS A 328 3.69 1.90 -44.26
C LYS A 328 2.57 1.39 -43.36
N THR A 329 2.93 0.74 -42.25
CA THR A 329 1.95 0.26 -41.25
C THR A 329 1.20 1.42 -40.62
N PHE A 330 1.91 2.47 -40.20
CA PHE A 330 1.33 3.70 -39.65
C PHE A 330 0.34 4.34 -40.63
N SER A 331 0.72 4.58 -41.88
CA SER A 331 -0.16 5.17 -42.89
C SER A 331 -1.40 4.32 -43.16
N LYS A 332 -1.24 2.99 -43.26
CA LYS A 332 -2.36 2.06 -43.47
C LYS A 332 -3.36 2.11 -42.30
N MET A 333 -2.87 2.07 -41.07
CA MET A 333 -3.72 2.09 -39.89
C MET A 333 -4.40 3.43 -39.67
N LEU A 334 -3.65 4.52 -39.87
CA LEU A 334 -4.20 5.85 -39.75
C LEU A 334 -5.29 6.10 -40.79
N LEU A 335 -5.13 5.62 -42.03
CA LEU A 335 -6.19 5.67 -43.04
C LEU A 335 -7.46 4.98 -42.56
N GLN A 336 -7.36 3.78 -41.97
CA GLN A 336 -8.52 3.04 -41.45
C GLN A 336 -9.22 3.78 -40.31
N GLU A 337 -8.46 4.34 -39.36
CA GLU A 337 -8.99 5.13 -38.26
C GLU A 337 -9.69 6.41 -38.76
N LEU A 338 -9.10 7.11 -39.73
CA LEU A 338 -9.70 8.30 -40.32
C LEU A 338 -10.95 7.96 -41.12
N GLU A 339 -10.93 6.91 -41.96
CA GLU A 339 -12.14 6.42 -42.66
C GLU A 339 -13.28 6.13 -41.69
N GLN A 340 -12.97 5.55 -40.53
CA GLN A 340 -13.97 5.32 -39.48
C GLN A 340 -14.52 6.64 -38.91
N MET A 341 -13.68 7.66 -38.68
CA MET A 341 -14.13 8.99 -38.28
C MET A 341 -15.03 9.65 -39.34
N TYR A 342 -14.71 9.49 -40.63
CA TYR A 342 -15.55 9.97 -41.73
C TYR A 342 -16.93 9.28 -41.72
N ARG A 343 -16.97 7.97 -41.52
CA ARG A 343 -18.23 7.20 -41.44
C ARG A 343 -19.09 7.62 -40.26
N THR A 344 -18.49 7.93 -39.12
CA THR A 344 -19.21 8.40 -37.92
C THR A 344 -19.55 9.89 -37.95
N LYS A 345 -19.16 10.62 -39.01
CA LYS A 345 -19.36 12.06 -39.17
C LYS A 345 -18.81 12.86 -37.98
N SER A 346 -17.60 12.53 -37.53
CA SER A 346 -16.94 13.29 -36.45
C SER A 346 -16.88 14.79 -36.79
N GLN A 347 -17.16 15.65 -35.80
CA GLN A 347 -17.15 17.10 -35.97
C GLN A 347 -15.74 17.66 -36.23
N ASP A 348 -14.70 16.86 -35.98
CA ASP A 348 -13.30 17.26 -36.09
C ASP A 348 -12.71 17.03 -37.49
N ILE A 349 -13.43 16.34 -38.39
CA ILE A 349 -13.01 16.08 -39.78
C ILE A 349 -12.52 17.33 -40.52
N PRO A 350 -13.16 18.51 -40.40
CA PRO A 350 -12.70 19.72 -41.10
C PRO A 350 -11.25 20.11 -40.78
N LEU A 351 -10.72 19.71 -39.62
CA LEU A 351 -9.33 19.97 -39.24
C LEU A 351 -8.33 19.22 -40.14
N LEU A 352 -8.74 18.08 -40.72
CA LEU A 352 -7.90 17.26 -41.60
C LEU A 352 -7.61 17.92 -42.96
N GLN A 353 -8.41 18.91 -43.36
CA GLN A 353 -8.25 19.61 -44.64
C GLN A 353 -6.85 20.23 -44.83
N LYS A 354 -6.16 20.59 -43.74
CA LYS A 354 -4.78 21.11 -43.82
C LYS A 354 -3.78 20.07 -44.33
N PHE A 355 -4.06 18.79 -44.11
CA PHE A 355 -3.20 17.68 -44.51
C PHE A 355 -3.63 17.07 -45.86
N GLU A 356 -4.67 17.60 -46.48
CA GLU A 356 -5.16 17.14 -47.77
C GLU A 356 -4.35 17.76 -48.91
N LYS A 357 -3.85 16.90 -49.80
CA LYS A 357 -3.28 17.29 -51.08
C LYS A 357 -4.27 16.95 -52.18
N LYS A 358 -4.75 18.01 -52.86
CA LYS A 358 -5.66 17.86 -53.99
C LYS A 358 -4.88 17.38 -55.21
N GLY A 359 -5.11 16.13 -55.61
CA GLY A 359 -4.73 15.61 -56.91
C GLY A 359 -5.80 15.90 -57.96
N LEU A 360 -5.48 15.63 -59.24
CA LEU A 360 -6.40 15.81 -60.37
C LEU A 360 -7.71 14.99 -60.26
N LEU A 361 -7.69 13.86 -59.54
CA LEU A 361 -8.82 12.92 -59.44
C LEU A 361 -9.09 12.39 -58.03
N SER A 362 -8.26 12.72 -57.03
CA SER A 362 -8.42 12.26 -55.65
C SER A 362 -7.78 13.22 -54.65
N VAL A 363 -8.27 13.20 -53.41
CA VAL A 363 -7.65 13.86 -52.27
C VAL A 363 -6.79 12.82 -51.55
N GLN A 364 -5.50 13.10 -51.40
CA GLN A 364 -4.56 12.25 -50.65
C GLN A 364 -4.14 12.96 -49.37
N LEU A 365 -4.06 12.24 -48.25
CA LEU A 365 -3.58 12.79 -46.99
C LEU A 365 -2.06 12.68 -46.90
N GLU A 366 -1.39 13.78 -46.56
CA GLU A 366 0.05 13.84 -46.33
C GLU A 366 0.39 13.40 -44.90
N TYR A 367 0.50 12.08 -44.69
CA TYR A 367 0.76 11.48 -43.36
C TYR A 367 2.05 11.97 -42.70
N LYS A 368 3.05 12.34 -43.50
CA LYS A 368 4.31 12.90 -43.01
C LYS A 368 4.07 14.22 -42.27
N ASP A 369 3.22 15.07 -42.82
CA ASP A 369 2.91 16.39 -42.23
C ASP A 369 2.04 16.27 -40.98
N MET A 370 1.13 15.27 -40.95
CA MET A 370 0.40 14.92 -39.72
C MET A 370 1.36 14.48 -38.61
N ARG A 371 2.31 13.58 -38.91
CA ARG A 371 3.31 13.15 -37.92
C ARG A 371 4.20 14.30 -37.47
N ASN A 372 4.61 15.19 -38.38
CA ASN A 372 5.41 16.35 -38.04
C ASN A 372 4.64 17.29 -37.09
N SER A 373 3.35 17.53 -37.35
CA SER A 373 2.46 18.32 -36.48
C SER A 373 2.29 17.66 -35.10
N TYR A 374 2.13 16.34 -35.07
CA TYR A 374 2.10 15.54 -33.83
C TYR A 374 3.39 15.69 -33.01
N ASN A 375 4.56 15.46 -33.63
CA ASN A 375 5.85 15.59 -32.95
C ASN A 375 6.10 17.03 -32.47
N SER A 376 5.73 18.02 -33.29
CA SER A 376 5.84 19.44 -32.93
C SER A 376 4.99 19.75 -31.70
N PHE A 377 3.72 19.33 -31.68
CA PHE A 377 2.83 19.54 -30.53
C PHE A 377 3.37 18.87 -29.27
N ILE A 378 3.84 17.63 -29.36
CA ILE A 378 4.41 16.95 -28.19
C ILE A 378 5.64 17.69 -27.67
N LYS A 379 6.63 18.01 -28.53
CA LYS A 379 7.87 18.64 -28.09
C LYS A 379 7.68 20.09 -27.62
N GLN A 380 6.75 20.83 -28.21
CA GLN A 380 6.56 22.26 -27.88
C GLN A 380 5.54 22.48 -26.76
N VAL A 381 4.61 21.55 -26.54
CA VAL A 381 3.51 21.73 -25.58
C VAL A 381 3.53 20.67 -24.49
N LEU A 382 3.39 19.38 -24.85
CA LEU A 382 3.19 18.34 -23.84
C LEU A 382 4.44 18.01 -23.02
N VAL A 383 5.61 17.91 -23.66
CA VAL A 383 6.88 17.64 -22.95
C VAL A 383 7.20 18.77 -21.97
N PRO A 384 7.23 20.06 -22.37
CA PRO A 384 7.45 21.16 -21.43
C PRO A 384 6.44 21.17 -20.28
N GLN A 385 5.15 20.99 -20.59
CA GLN A 385 4.10 20.95 -19.58
C GLN A 385 4.32 19.84 -18.54
N TYR A 386 4.62 18.62 -18.98
CA TYR A 386 4.87 17.49 -18.07
C TYR A 386 6.17 17.67 -17.29
N LEU A 387 7.23 18.13 -17.95
CA LEU A 387 8.51 18.42 -17.30
C LEU A 387 8.39 19.48 -16.21
N GLY A 388 7.63 20.54 -16.46
CA GLY A 388 7.35 21.56 -15.46
C GLY A 388 6.65 20.98 -14.23
N GLN A 389 5.69 20.08 -14.43
CA GLN A 389 5.05 19.36 -13.32
C GLN A 389 6.05 18.48 -12.56
N CYS A 390 6.88 17.70 -13.25
CA CYS A 390 7.93 16.90 -12.62
C CYS A 390 8.94 17.77 -11.84
N LEU A 391 9.34 18.91 -12.37
CA LEU A 391 10.23 19.87 -11.71
C LEU A 391 9.58 20.45 -10.45
N LEU A 392 8.28 20.76 -10.47
CA LEU A 392 7.56 21.18 -9.27
C LEU A 392 7.42 20.03 -8.26
N GLU A 393 7.29 18.79 -8.71
CA GLU A 393 7.16 17.61 -7.85
C GLU A 393 8.47 17.13 -7.23
N ILE A 394 9.61 17.32 -7.89
CA ILE A 394 10.92 16.83 -7.40
C ILE A 394 11.35 17.50 -6.07
N ILE A 395 10.73 18.63 -5.73
CA ILE A 395 11.01 19.39 -4.51
C ILE A 395 9.86 19.33 -3.52
N THR A 396 10.20 19.01 -2.29
CA THR A 396 9.31 19.11 -1.13
C THR A 396 9.59 20.42 -0.40
N CYS A 397 8.56 21.24 -0.18
CA CYS A 397 8.69 22.53 0.49
C CYS A 397 8.27 22.45 1.96
N LEU A 398 9.00 23.16 2.83
CA LEU A 398 8.69 23.37 4.24
C LEU A 398 8.44 24.86 4.53
N PRO A 399 7.40 25.20 5.31
CA PRO A 399 6.31 24.30 5.74
C PRO A 399 5.43 23.88 4.54
N PRO A 400 4.81 22.68 4.58
CA PRO A 400 3.86 22.30 3.54
C PRO A 400 2.57 23.12 3.66
N VAL A 401 1.90 23.37 2.53
CA VAL A 401 0.62 24.11 2.49
C VAL A 401 -0.54 23.15 2.73
N ASN A 402 -1.54 23.57 3.50
CA ASN A 402 -2.79 22.83 3.73
C ASN A 402 -2.62 21.44 4.37
N GLU A 403 -1.50 21.19 5.06
CA GLU A 403 -1.27 19.93 5.77
C GLU A 403 -1.63 20.04 7.25
N PRO A 404 -2.08 18.95 7.91
CA PRO A 404 -2.31 18.93 9.34
C PRO A 404 -1.05 19.29 10.13
N GLN A 405 -1.20 19.99 11.27
CA GLN A 405 -0.08 20.41 12.13
C GLN A 405 0.89 19.26 12.50
N ARG A 406 0.37 18.04 12.67
CA ARG A 406 1.18 16.85 12.92
C ARG A 406 2.16 16.57 11.78
N VAL A 407 1.72 16.68 10.53
CA VAL A 407 2.56 16.47 9.34
C VAL A 407 3.65 17.53 9.27
N ILE A 408 3.28 18.80 9.53
CA ILE A 408 4.21 19.93 9.59
C ILE A 408 5.31 19.64 10.63
N ASN A 409 4.92 19.25 11.84
CA ASN A 409 5.85 18.92 12.93
C ASN A 409 6.74 17.72 12.59
N ASP A 410 6.17 16.66 12.01
CA ASP A 410 6.91 15.46 11.63
C ASP A 410 7.96 15.78 10.55
N MET A 411 7.63 16.61 9.55
CA MET A 411 8.60 17.02 8.53
C MET A 411 9.66 17.98 9.09
N ALA A 412 9.30 18.86 10.03
CA ALA A 412 10.27 19.69 10.75
C ALA A 412 11.23 18.84 11.60
N ASN A 413 10.73 17.78 12.25
CA ASN A 413 11.54 16.82 12.97
C ASN A 413 12.44 16.02 12.03
N LEU A 414 11.94 15.58 10.87
CA LEU A 414 12.78 14.95 9.85
C LEU A 414 13.92 15.87 9.44
N ARG A 415 13.66 17.19 9.38
CA ARG A 415 14.70 18.19 9.13
C ARG A 415 15.78 18.16 10.20
N ILE A 416 15.40 18.30 11.46
CA ILE A 416 16.36 18.30 12.58
C ILE A 416 17.18 17.01 12.60
N LEU A 417 16.53 15.87 12.39
CA LEU A 417 17.13 14.53 12.54
C LEU A 417 18.00 14.10 11.36
N SER A 418 17.79 14.70 10.18
CA SER A 418 18.40 14.21 8.92
C SER A 418 19.26 15.24 8.20
N PHE A 419 19.32 16.49 8.68
CA PHE A 419 19.99 17.58 7.98
C PHE A 419 21.15 18.08 8.84
N GLU A 420 22.38 17.89 8.36
CA GLU A 420 23.61 18.40 8.98
C GLU A 420 23.73 19.93 8.82
N SER A 421 22.77 20.68 9.35
CA SER A 421 22.76 22.15 9.38
C SER A 421 22.76 22.84 8.00
N LYS A 422 22.64 22.07 6.92
CA LYS A 422 22.39 22.56 5.56
C LYS A 422 20.90 22.39 5.30
N ASN A 423 20.20 23.42 4.82
CA ASN A 423 18.75 23.42 4.56
C ASN A 423 18.30 22.46 3.44
N ILE A 424 19.05 21.40 3.17
CA ILE A 424 18.96 20.51 2.01
C ILE A 424 19.28 19.09 2.47
N LEU A 425 18.41 18.16 2.09
CA LEU A 425 18.50 16.77 2.54
C LEU A 425 19.73 16.09 1.92
N HIS A 426 20.80 16.00 2.70
CA HIS A 426 21.88 15.05 2.47
C HIS A 426 21.57 13.84 3.35
N VAL A 427 21.01 12.77 2.77
CA VAL A 427 21.01 11.50 3.51
C VAL A 427 22.46 11.12 3.70
N VAL A 428 22.91 11.20 4.95
CA VAL A 428 24.23 10.79 5.38
C VAL A 428 24.38 9.33 4.94
N LYS A 429 25.15 9.11 3.87
CA LYS A 429 25.46 7.77 3.39
C LYS A 429 26.44 7.14 4.39
N GLY A 430 25.89 6.51 5.41
CA GLY A 430 26.64 5.76 6.42
C GLY A 430 26.15 6.05 7.82
N LYS A 431 26.02 5.00 8.64
CA LYS A 431 25.81 5.17 10.09
C LYS A 431 27.05 5.88 10.64
N LYS A 432 26.88 7.04 11.30
CA LYS A 432 27.97 7.63 12.09
C LYS A 432 28.48 6.55 13.05
N LYS A 433 29.80 6.36 13.09
CA LYS A 433 30.42 5.44 14.04
C LYS A 433 30.51 6.16 15.37
N TYR A 434 29.68 5.76 16.32
CA TYR A 434 29.73 6.28 17.69
C TYR A 434 30.76 5.53 18.53
N PRO A 435 31.41 6.19 19.51
CA PRO A 435 32.26 5.52 20.48
C PRO A 435 31.54 4.33 21.13
N LYS A 436 32.23 3.18 21.25
CA LYS A 436 31.66 1.98 21.89
C LYS A 436 31.12 2.24 23.30
N SER A 437 31.70 3.21 24.02
CA SER A 437 31.21 3.63 25.34
C SER A 437 29.79 4.21 25.29
N ILE A 438 29.44 4.98 24.26
CA ILE A 438 28.09 5.54 24.07
C ILE A 438 27.12 4.42 23.72
N VAL A 439 27.51 3.55 22.78
CA VAL A 439 26.69 2.39 22.35
C VAL A 439 26.39 1.49 23.55
N ASN A 440 27.42 1.08 24.29
CA ASN A 440 27.28 0.21 25.46
C ASN A 440 26.49 0.87 26.60
N PHE A 441 26.53 2.20 26.71
CA PHE A 441 25.73 2.94 27.68
C PHE A 441 24.25 2.96 27.29
N ILE A 442 23.92 3.20 26.03
CA ILE A 442 22.52 3.45 25.59
C ILE A 442 21.74 2.15 25.32
N GLU A 443 22.37 1.15 24.70
CA GLU A 443 21.68 -0.08 24.28
C GLU A 443 20.90 -0.79 25.41
N PRO A 444 21.42 -0.89 26.65
CA PRO A 444 20.66 -1.47 27.77
C PRO A 444 19.36 -0.75 28.09
N TYR A 445 19.27 0.56 27.84
CA TYR A 445 18.07 1.38 28.11
C TYR A 445 17.07 1.39 26.94
N ARG A 446 17.44 0.86 25.76
CA ARG A 446 16.52 0.74 24.62
C ARG A 446 15.50 -0.38 24.79
N ALA A 447 15.87 -1.42 25.53
CA ALA A 447 14.95 -2.48 25.89
C ALA A 447 14.21 -2.10 27.17
N CYS A 448 12.88 -2.06 27.12
CA CYS A 448 12.06 -1.75 28.29
C CYS A 448 10.93 -2.76 28.48
N ALA A 449 10.40 -2.78 29.70
CA ALA A 449 9.06 -3.28 29.96
C ALA A 449 8.10 -2.10 29.78
N THR A 450 6.99 -2.30 29.08
CA THR A 450 5.95 -1.26 28.98
C THR A 450 4.70 -1.71 29.68
N VAL A 451 4.12 -0.84 30.51
CA VAL A 451 2.82 -1.07 31.14
C VAL A 451 1.78 -0.18 30.47
N LEU A 452 0.70 -0.79 29.99
CA LEU A 452 -0.51 -0.14 29.52
C LEU A 452 -1.55 -0.21 30.63
N ILE A 453 -2.05 0.96 31.03
CA ILE A 453 -3.17 1.10 31.96
C ILE A 453 -4.30 1.73 31.17
N TYR A 454 -5.47 1.09 31.21
CA TYR A 454 -6.65 1.60 30.52
C TYR A 454 -7.84 1.62 31.47
N ASP A 455 -8.71 2.61 31.29
CA ASP A 455 -9.85 2.89 32.15
C ASP A 455 -11.11 3.03 31.29
N ILE A 456 -12.21 2.43 31.72
CA ILE A 456 -13.48 2.37 31.01
C ILE A 456 -14.43 3.35 31.69
N ARG A 457 -14.39 4.62 31.26
CA ARG A 457 -15.09 5.72 31.96
C ARG A 457 -16.62 5.59 31.98
N GLY A 458 -17.21 4.90 31.01
CA GLY A 458 -18.67 4.76 30.89
C GLY A 458 -19.29 3.63 31.74
N SER A 459 -18.47 2.87 32.46
CA SER A 459 -18.89 1.67 33.20
C SER A 459 -19.81 1.96 34.39
N SER A 460 -19.56 3.03 35.15
CA SER A 460 -20.40 3.44 36.28
C SER A 460 -21.76 4.01 35.82
N TYR A 461 -21.76 4.75 34.70
CA TYR A 461 -22.99 5.25 34.09
C TYR A 461 -23.91 4.11 33.64
N MET A 462 -23.33 3.04 33.09
CA MET A 462 -24.07 1.83 32.73
C MET A 462 -24.73 1.15 33.95
N GLY A 463 -24.02 1.03 35.07
CA GLY A 463 -24.58 0.45 36.30
C GLY A 463 -25.80 1.24 36.83
N ILE A 464 -25.71 2.58 36.78
CA ILE A 464 -26.81 3.47 37.18
C ILE A 464 -28.04 3.31 36.28
N LYS A 465 -27.86 3.17 34.96
CA LYS A 465 -28.98 3.13 34.00
C LYS A 465 -29.61 1.74 33.83
N LEU A 466 -28.85 0.66 33.99
CA LEU A 466 -29.37 -0.70 33.75
C LEU A 466 -30.27 -1.24 34.87
N HIS A 467 -30.09 -0.76 36.11
CA HIS A 467 -30.75 -1.27 37.32
C HIS A 467 -30.79 -2.81 37.42
N ASN A 468 -29.81 -3.49 36.82
CA ASN A 468 -29.75 -4.95 36.73
C ASN A 468 -28.29 -5.43 36.69
N ALA A 469 -27.78 -5.83 37.85
CA ALA A 469 -26.39 -6.24 38.04
C ALA A 469 -26.01 -7.46 37.18
N ALA A 470 -26.91 -8.42 36.98
CA ALA A 470 -26.63 -9.61 36.18
C ALA A 470 -26.45 -9.26 34.69
N LYS A 471 -27.25 -8.32 34.18
CA LYS A 471 -27.11 -7.81 32.81
C LYS A 471 -25.84 -6.97 32.65
N GLU A 472 -25.56 -6.08 33.60
CA GLU A 472 -24.33 -5.28 33.62
C GLU A 472 -23.09 -6.18 33.58
N GLN A 473 -23.04 -7.19 34.44
CA GLN A 473 -21.94 -8.15 34.52
C GLN A 473 -21.77 -8.92 33.20
N LYS A 474 -22.86 -9.30 32.53
CA LYS A 474 -22.80 -9.99 31.23
C LYS A 474 -22.19 -9.12 30.13
N ILE A 475 -22.52 -7.82 30.12
CA ILE A 475 -21.98 -6.86 29.15
C ILE A 475 -20.52 -6.59 29.43
N LYS A 476 -20.17 -6.29 30.69
CA LYS A 476 -18.77 -6.10 31.13
C LYS A 476 -17.91 -7.31 30.77
N TYR A 477 -18.41 -8.52 31.00
CA TYR A 477 -17.72 -9.75 30.64
C TYR A 477 -17.52 -9.91 29.12
N LYS A 478 -18.52 -9.58 28.30
CA LYS A 478 -18.40 -9.62 26.83
C LYS A 478 -17.36 -8.61 26.34
N PHE A 479 -17.37 -7.39 26.87
CA PHE A 479 -16.42 -6.34 26.54
C PHE A 479 -14.99 -6.71 26.95
N ALA A 480 -14.82 -7.13 28.21
CA ALA A 480 -13.56 -7.61 28.77
C ALA A 480 -12.95 -8.74 27.93
N LYS A 481 -13.77 -9.68 27.46
CA LYS A 481 -13.33 -10.74 26.53
C LYS A 481 -12.78 -10.18 25.23
N GLU A 482 -13.44 -9.20 24.62
CA GLU A 482 -12.94 -8.57 23.39
C GLU A 482 -11.63 -7.80 23.62
N MET A 483 -11.51 -7.10 24.74
CA MET A 483 -10.26 -6.43 25.12
C MET A 483 -9.12 -7.43 25.36
N ALA A 484 -9.40 -8.53 26.06
CA ALA A 484 -8.41 -9.58 26.32
C ALA A 484 -7.90 -10.25 25.04
N GLU A 485 -8.76 -10.45 24.04
CA GLU A 485 -8.33 -10.98 22.73
C GLU A 485 -7.41 -10.00 21.99
N ILE A 486 -7.62 -8.68 22.12
CA ILE A 486 -6.70 -7.67 21.59
C ILE A 486 -5.37 -7.71 22.33
N VAL A 487 -5.37 -7.82 23.66
CA VAL A 487 -4.15 -7.98 24.44
C VAL A 487 -3.34 -9.19 23.98
N LYS A 488 -4.01 -10.35 23.80
CA LYS A 488 -3.39 -11.58 23.31
C LYS A 488 -2.82 -11.42 21.90
N LYS A 489 -3.52 -10.72 21.01
CA LYS A 489 -3.04 -10.42 19.63
C LYS A 489 -1.69 -9.69 19.62
N TYR A 490 -1.42 -8.86 20.63
CA TYR A 490 -0.17 -8.10 20.78
C TYR A 490 0.79 -8.72 21.79
N ASP A 491 0.62 -10.00 22.14
CA ASP A 491 1.44 -10.73 23.12
C ASP A 491 1.57 -10.01 24.47
N GLY A 492 0.54 -9.25 24.87
CA GLY A 492 0.50 -8.59 26.16
C GLY A 492 0.17 -9.58 27.28
N PHE A 493 0.72 -9.35 28.46
CA PHE A 493 0.36 -10.07 29.67
C PHE A 493 -0.71 -9.28 30.42
N LEU A 494 -1.95 -9.78 30.42
CA LEU A 494 -3.07 -9.15 31.12
C LEU A 494 -2.99 -9.49 32.62
N LEU A 495 -2.39 -8.59 33.41
CA LEU A 495 -2.20 -8.77 34.85
C LEU A 495 -3.54 -8.72 35.59
N LYS A 496 -4.37 -7.73 35.25
CA LYS A 496 -5.65 -7.52 35.89
C LYS A 496 -6.66 -7.00 34.87
N ASP A 497 -7.86 -7.56 34.96
CA ASP A 497 -9.06 -7.09 34.28
C ASP A 497 -9.98 -6.63 35.41
N THR A 498 -9.92 -5.35 35.75
CA THR A 498 -10.82 -4.74 36.73
C THR A 498 -12.13 -4.39 36.05
N GLY A 499 -13.27 -4.49 36.73
CA GLY A 499 -14.59 -4.27 36.12
C GLY A 499 -14.74 -2.99 35.29
N ASP A 500 -13.92 -1.97 35.58
CA ASP A 500 -13.94 -0.66 34.92
C ASP A 500 -12.58 -0.31 34.27
N GLY A 501 -11.66 -1.26 34.04
CA GLY A 501 -10.35 -0.96 33.43
C GLY A 501 -9.38 -2.15 33.46
N GLY A 502 -8.15 -1.99 33.01
CA GLY A 502 -7.19 -3.09 33.06
C GLY A 502 -5.73 -2.67 33.04
N LEU A 503 -4.89 -3.61 33.49
CA LEU A 503 -3.44 -3.46 33.49
C LEU A 503 -2.83 -4.56 32.64
N VAL A 504 -2.09 -4.14 31.63
CA VAL A 504 -1.38 -5.01 30.70
C VAL A 504 0.08 -4.61 30.71
N TRP A 505 0.99 -5.58 30.68
CA TRP A 505 2.40 -5.28 30.45
C TRP A 505 2.94 -6.05 29.25
N PHE A 506 3.94 -5.45 28.62
CA PHE A 506 4.57 -5.92 27.39
C PHE A 506 6.07 -6.04 27.63
N SER A 507 6.62 -7.17 27.23
CA SER A 507 8.04 -7.49 27.29
C SER A 507 8.36 -8.55 26.24
N GLU A 508 9.62 -8.98 26.13
CA GLU A 508 10.02 -10.04 25.19
C GLU A 508 9.23 -11.33 25.45
N ASN A 509 9.04 -11.67 26.72
CA ASN A 509 8.43 -12.93 27.14
C ASN A 509 6.98 -12.81 27.64
N SER A 510 6.34 -11.63 27.55
CA SER A 510 4.99 -11.38 28.09
C SER A 510 3.93 -12.36 27.56
N GLY A 511 3.90 -12.64 26.25
CA GLY A 511 2.94 -13.57 25.66
C GLY A 511 3.18 -15.03 26.05
N SER A 512 4.46 -15.44 26.12
CA SER A 512 4.84 -16.81 26.52
C SER A 512 4.53 -17.08 28.00
N LEU A 513 4.82 -16.11 28.88
CA LEU A 513 4.50 -16.18 30.30
C LEU A 513 2.99 -16.19 30.52
N TYR A 514 2.23 -15.41 29.75
CA TYR A 514 0.77 -15.42 29.87
C TYR A 514 0.18 -16.81 29.61
N LYS A 515 0.70 -17.54 28.61
CA LYS A 515 0.27 -18.89 28.27
C LYS A 515 0.74 -19.96 29.27
N HIS A 516 1.91 -19.77 29.88
CA HIS A 516 2.47 -20.71 30.85
C HIS A 516 1.93 -20.53 32.27
N LEU A 517 1.59 -19.30 32.68
CA LEU A 517 1.25 -18.99 34.07
C LEU A 517 -0.25 -18.98 34.36
N TYR A 518 -1.09 -19.04 33.34
CA TYR A 518 -2.54 -19.08 33.47
C TYR A 518 -3.13 -20.28 32.75
N ALA A 519 -4.00 -21.00 33.45
CA ALA A 519 -4.87 -22.00 32.86
C ALA A 519 -6.30 -21.45 32.73
N GLU A 520 -6.93 -21.71 31.57
CA GLU A 520 -8.34 -21.40 31.33
C GLU A 520 -9.17 -22.68 31.55
N SER A 521 -10.19 -22.63 32.40
CA SER A 521 -11.19 -23.70 32.58
C SER A 521 -12.59 -23.19 32.27
N MET A 522 -13.46 -24.07 31.76
CA MET A 522 -14.86 -23.75 31.49
C MET A 522 -15.72 -24.18 32.67
N THR A 523 -16.54 -23.28 33.22
CA THR A 523 -17.54 -23.63 34.23
C THR A 523 -18.74 -24.32 33.60
N GLY A 524 -19.52 -25.05 34.40
CA GLY A 524 -20.79 -25.66 33.97
C GLY A 524 -21.84 -24.67 33.46
N LYS A 525 -21.63 -23.35 33.62
CA LYS A 525 -22.47 -22.27 33.06
C LYS A 525 -21.88 -21.65 31.77
N GLY A 526 -20.83 -22.25 31.20
CA GLY A 526 -20.17 -21.77 29.98
C GLY A 526 -19.27 -20.54 30.17
N MET A 527 -18.94 -20.17 31.41
CA MET A 527 -18.02 -19.06 31.69
C MET A 527 -16.57 -19.56 31.70
N LYS A 528 -15.66 -18.82 31.06
CA LYS A 528 -14.21 -19.08 31.12
C LYS A 528 -13.66 -18.51 32.42
N LEU A 529 -13.19 -19.38 33.30
CA LEU A 529 -12.42 -18.99 34.48
C LEU A 529 -10.93 -19.08 34.16
N ARG A 530 -10.22 -17.99 34.43
CA ARG A 530 -8.77 -17.95 34.39
C ARG A 530 -8.25 -18.09 35.81
N HIS A 531 -7.45 -19.11 36.08
CA HIS A 531 -6.76 -19.26 37.36
C HIS A 531 -5.25 -19.26 37.15
N SER A 532 -4.54 -18.66 38.09
CA SER A 532 -3.08 -18.66 38.07
C SER A 532 -2.59 -20.02 38.55
N ILE A 533 -1.66 -20.62 37.80
CA ILE A 533 -0.94 -21.84 38.18
C ILE A 533 0.48 -21.52 38.67
N PHE A 534 0.71 -20.25 39.02
CA PHE A 534 2.02 -19.70 39.32
C PHE A 534 2.48 -20.05 40.74
N SER A 535 3.70 -20.59 40.85
CA SER A 535 4.34 -20.98 42.12
C SER A 535 5.25 -19.89 42.73
N GLY A 536 5.50 -18.79 42.03
CA GLY A 536 6.41 -17.72 42.49
C GLY A 536 7.82 -17.76 41.87
N ALA A 537 8.31 -18.93 41.46
CA ALA A 537 9.72 -19.13 41.10
C ALA A 537 10.09 -18.80 39.63
N GLU A 538 9.10 -18.65 38.74
CA GLU A 538 9.30 -18.65 37.28
C GLU A 538 9.14 -17.25 36.62
N PHE A 539 8.95 -16.19 37.42
CA PHE A 539 8.64 -14.85 36.89
C PHE A 539 9.90 -14.00 36.70
N LYS A 540 10.56 -14.15 35.55
CA LYS A 540 11.62 -13.24 35.09
C LYS A 540 11.10 -12.35 33.98
N LEU A 541 11.04 -11.04 34.21
CA LEU A 541 10.63 -10.10 33.19
C LEU A 541 11.82 -9.76 32.28
N ILE A 542 11.69 -10.01 30.97
CA ILE A 542 12.74 -9.75 29.97
C ILE A 542 12.34 -8.53 29.13
N PRO A 543 13.03 -7.38 29.25
CA PRO A 543 12.66 -6.18 28.51
C PRO A 543 12.81 -6.36 26.99
N ALA A 544 12.05 -5.61 26.21
CA ALA A 544 12.09 -5.65 24.74
C ALA A 544 12.18 -4.25 24.13
N VAL A 545 12.85 -4.14 22.98
CA VAL A 545 12.98 -2.88 22.22
C VAL A 545 11.67 -2.45 21.55
N ASP A 546 10.68 -3.33 21.50
CA ASP A 546 9.40 -3.12 20.82
C ASP A 546 8.18 -3.05 21.77
N ALA A 547 8.39 -3.25 23.08
CA ALA A 547 7.33 -3.31 24.07
C ALA A 547 6.40 -2.09 24.03
N ALA A 548 6.97 -0.89 23.89
CA ALA A 548 6.20 0.35 23.79
C ALA A 548 5.35 0.42 22.52
N LYS A 549 5.87 -0.09 21.39
CA LYS A 549 5.12 -0.15 20.12
C LYS A 549 3.92 -1.09 20.27
N ARG A 550 4.10 -2.27 20.87
CA ARG A 550 3.01 -3.22 21.11
C ARG A 550 1.93 -2.63 22.02
N ALA A 551 2.32 -1.93 23.09
CA ALA A 551 1.39 -1.25 23.98
C ALA A 551 0.53 -0.20 23.25
N ILE A 552 1.14 0.66 22.44
CA ILE A 552 0.42 1.71 21.68
C ILE A 552 -0.52 1.09 20.64
N LEU A 553 -0.07 0.07 19.90
CA LEU A 553 -0.91 -0.61 18.92
C LEU A 553 -2.08 -1.35 19.59
N CYS A 554 -1.84 -1.97 20.74
CA CYS A 554 -2.87 -2.57 21.57
C CYS A 554 -3.90 -1.52 22.00
N ALA A 555 -3.45 -0.38 22.54
CA ALA A 555 -4.33 0.70 22.98
C ALA A 555 -5.19 1.26 21.82
N ARG A 556 -4.58 1.48 20.64
CA ARG A 556 -5.32 1.91 19.44
C ARG A 556 -6.41 0.91 19.05
N ASP A 557 -6.07 -0.37 18.97
CA ASP A 557 -7.02 -1.41 18.59
C ASP A 557 -8.12 -1.60 19.65
N MET A 558 -7.80 -1.43 20.95
CA MET A 558 -8.77 -1.41 22.04
C MET A 558 -9.79 -0.30 21.85
N VAL A 559 -9.35 0.93 21.54
CA VAL A 559 -10.26 2.07 21.27
C VAL A 559 -11.16 1.78 20.08
N LEU A 560 -10.59 1.32 18.95
CA LEU A 560 -11.36 0.98 17.76
C LEU A 560 -12.40 -0.11 18.04
N ARG A 561 -12.02 -1.16 18.76
CA ARG A 561 -12.93 -2.24 19.13
C ARG A 561 -13.99 -1.78 20.12
N ALA A 562 -13.67 -0.88 21.04
CA ALA A 562 -14.66 -0.31 21.94
C ALA A 562 -15.75 0.45 21.16
N GLU A 563 -15.37 1.24 20.14
CA GLU A 563 -16.33 1.89 19.24
C GLU A 563 -17.18 0.88 18.46
N GLU A 564 -16.56 -0.16 17.91
CA GLU A 564 -17.25 -1.25 17.20
C GLU A 564 -18.23 -1.99 18.11
N PHE A 565 -17.82 -2.28 19.35
CA PHE A 565 -18.65 -2.94 20.35
C PHE A 565 -19.91 -2.12 20.65
N ILE A 566 -19.78 -0.81 20.82
CA ILE A 566 -20.94 0.07 21.06
C ILE A 566 -21.86 0.07 19.84
N ARG A 567 -21.32 0.23 18.63
CA ARG A 567 -22.12 0.23 17.39
C ARG A 567 -22.86 -1.09 17.18
N ALA A 568 -22.17 -2.21 17.35
CA ALA A 568 -22.73 -3.54 17.13
C ALA A 568 -23.81 -3.93 18.15
N ASN A 569 -23.72 -3.40 19.37
CA ASN A 569 -24.68 -3.69 20.42
C ASN A 569 -25.70 -2.55 20.65
N PHE A 570 -25.61 -1.44 19.88
CA PHE A 570 -26.50 -0.27 19.99
C PHE A 570 -27.98 -0.65 19.95
N MET A 571 -28.37 -1.52 19.01
CA MET A 571 -29.75 -1.98 18.87
C MET A 571 -30.26 -2.71 20.11
N HIS A 572 -29.40 -3.37 20.86
CA HIS A 572 -29.75 -4.06 22.11
C HIS A 572 -29.83 -3.13 23.31
N TYR A 573 -29.24 -1.93 23.21
CA TYR A 573 -29.12 -0.96 24.30
C TYR A 573 -30.01 0.26 24.10
N ARG A 574 -30.63 0.43 22.93
CA ARG A 574 -31.47 1.57 22.55
C ARG A 574 -32.63 1.81 23.52
N GLU A 575 -33.30 0.75 23.96
CA GLU A 575 -34.42 0.82 24.92
C GLU A 575 -33.98 1.26 26.32
N TRP A 576 -32.68 1.11 26.64
CA TRP A 576 -32.13 1.38 27.98
C TRP A 576 -31.75 2.85 28.18
N PHE A 577 -31.78 3.65 27.11
CA PHE A 577 -31.48 5.07 27.11
C PHE A 577 -32.54 5.84 26.30
N ALA A 578 -33.81 5.49 26.50
CA ALA A 578 -34.94 6.10 25.80
C ALA A 578 -34.92 7.64 25.87
N ASP A 579 -34.51 8.20 27.02
CA ASP A 579 -34.37 9.65 27.26
C ASP A 579 -33.34 10.36 26.35
N VAL A 580 -32.39 9.62 25.77
CA VAL A 580 -31.31 10.14 24.90
C VAL A 580 -31.67 9.97 23.41
N ALA A 581 -32.70 9.18 23.10
CA ALA A 581 -33.13 8.88 21.74
C ALA A 581 -33.89 10.04 21.04
N GLU A 582 -34.28 11.09 21.76
CA GLU A 582 -35.07 12.21 21.21
C GLU A 582 -34.30 13.17 20.28
N ARG A 583 -32.98 13.00 20.10
CA ARG A 583 -32.19 13.84 19.19
C ARG A 583 -31.73 13.08 17.95
N THR A 584 -32.66 12.76 17.05
CA THR A 584 -32.35 12.36 15.67
C THR A 584 -32.38 13.56 14.74
N LEU A 585 -31.33 13.75 13.94
CA LEU A 585 -31.24 14.81 12.93
C LEU A 585 -31.56 14.18 11.57
N GLU A 586 -32.73 14.50 11.02
CA GLU A 586 -33.12 14.09 9.67
C GLU A 586 -32.55 15.07 8.64
N LEU A 587 -31.82 14.56 7.66
CA LEU A 587 -31.34 15.33 6.52
C LEU A 587 -31.58 14.47 5.27
N ASP A 588 -32.37 14.99 4.33
CA ASP A 588 -32.74 14.37 3.05
C ASP A 588 -33.31 12.95 3.12
N GLY A 589 -34.20 12.68 4.09
CA GLY A 589 -34.93 11.41 4.17
C GLY A 589 -34.08 10.18 4.52
N ILE A 590 -32.81 10.37 4.88
CA ILE A 590 -31.90 9.31 5.35
C ILE A 590 -31.61 9.55 6.83
N THR A 591 -32.06 8.64 7.69
CA THR A 591 -31.75 8.69 9.12
C THR A 591 -30.31 8.24 9.33
N TYR A 592 -29.38 9.17 9.42
CA TYR A 592 -28.04 8.86 9.92
C TYR A 592 -28.15 8.55 11.41
N ALA A 593 -27.94 7.30 11.81
CA ALA A 593 -27.77 6.93 13.21
C ALA A 593 -26.41 7.44 13.71
N LEU A 594 -26.28 8.75 13.89
CA LEU A 594 -25.21 9.33 14.69
C LEU A 594 -25.47 8.90 16.14
N LEU A 595 -24.61 8.04 16.68
CA LEU A 595 -24.60 7.74 18.12
C LEU A 595 -24.54 9.08 18.87
N PRO A 596 -25.52 9.40 19.74
CA PRO A 596 -25.49 10.61 20.54
C PRO A 596 -24.16 10.73 21.31
N PRO A 597 -23.63 11.94 21.56
CA PRO A 597 -22.37 12.14 22.29
C PRO A 597 -22.27 11.35 23.59
N GLU A 598 -23.41 11.17 24.28
CA GLU A 598 -23.57 10.41 25.52
C GLU A 598 -23.33 8.91 25.31
N PHE A 599 -23.69 8.36 24.15
CA PHE A 599 -23.39 6.96 23.81
C PHE A 599 -21.94 6.74 23.39
N LYS A 600 -21.29 7.74 22.78
CA LYS A 600 -19.83 7.69 22.54
C LYS A 600 -19.03 7.73 23.84
N SER A 601 -19.66 8.11 24.96
CA SER A 601 -19.05 8.10 26.29
C SER A 601 -19.16 6.76 27.01
N LEU A 602 -20.10 5.88 26.61
CA LEU A 602 -20.17 4.49 27.09
C LEU A 602 -18.92 3.75 26.59
N PHE A 603 -18.20 3.07 27.48
CA PHE A 603 -16.99 2.30 27.14
C PHE A 603 -15.85 3.07 26.44
N ARG A 604 -15.77 4.39 26.65
CA ARG A 604 -14.57 5.14 26.25
C ARG A 604 -13.36 4.66 27.06
N ILE A 605 -12.34 4.22 26.33
CA ILE A 605 -11.03 3.77 26.83
C ILE A 605 -10.05 4.95 26.85
#